data_AF-A0A935X9U9-F1
#
_entry.id   AF-A0A935X9U9-F1
#
_cell.length_a   1.000
_cell.length_b   1.000
_cell.length_c   1.000
_cell.angle_alpha   90.00
_cell.angle_beta   90.00
_cell.angle_gamma   90.00
#
_symmetry.space_group_name_H-M   'P 1'
#
loop_
_entity.id
_entity.type
_entity.pdbx_description
1 polymer ?
#
loop_
_entity_poly.entity_id
_entity_poly.type
_entity_poly.pdbx_seq_one_letter_code
_entity_poly.pdbx_strand_id
1 'polypeptide(L)'
;MDDDLRYRSELADQFIERLRAVSPSQWRELVTHHRGNDNYYALAVELADEATRLLGDDRRAAYESALTQRLARTDEIVDAIILADVGALDDIGAHDARRLARAAVHAMLVRDAYGFNAGAFGELIRPFRAYLDLGDVERSASRVRTPPSGAPPQPPEASA
;
A
#
# COMPACT_ATOMS: atom_id res chain seq x y z
N MET A 1 14.69 -12.45 -2.71
CA MET A 1 13.28 -12.62 -2.31
C MET A 1 13.08 -12.22 -0.86
N ASP A 2 13.91 -12.71 0.08
CA ASP A 2 13.78 -12.34 1.51
C ASP A 2 14.12 -10.87 1.81
N ASP A 3 15.17 -10.31 1.20
CA ASP A 3 15.53 -8.89 1.41
C ASP A 3 14.45 -7.91 0.94
N ASP A 4 13.73 -8.27 -0.13
CA ASP A 4 12.66 -7.48 -0.71
C ASP A 4 11.39 -7.51 0.15
N LEU A 5 10.99 -8.71 0.63
CA LEU A 5 9.88 -8.84 1.58
C LEU A 5 10.16 -8.11 2.89
N ARG A 6 11.40 -8.20 3.39
CA ARG A 6 11.84 -7.47 4.59
C ARG A 6 11.76 -5.96 4.37
N TYR A 7 12.29 -5.45 3.26
CA TYR A 7 12.22 -4.03 2.93
C TYR A 7 10.77 -3.52 2.85
N ARG A 8 9.87 -4.25 2.19
CA ARG A 8 8.44 -3.90 2.11
C ARG A 8 7.75 -3.92 3.46
N SER A 9 8.12 -4.87 4.32
CA SER A 9 7.63 -4.95 5.70
C SER A 9 8.08 -3.75 6.53
N GLU A 10 9.36 -3.36 6.43
CA GLU A 10 9.91 -2.19 7.11
C GLU A 10 9.23 -0.89 6.64
N LEU A 11 8.92 -0.77 5.35
CA LEU A 11 8.16 0.36 4.82
C LEU A 11 6.75 0.43 5.41
N ALA A 12 6.05 -0.70 5.46
CA ALA A 12 4.71 -0.75 6.06
C ALA A 12 4.74 -0.37 7.55
N ASP A 13 5.70 -0.87 8.31
CA ASP A 13 5.84 -0.53 9.74
C ASP A 13 6.17 0.96 9.92
N GLN A 14 7.06 1.50 9.10
CA GLN A 14 7.41 2.92 9.08
C GLN A 14 6.23 3.83 8.74
N PHE A 15 5.33 3.39 7.86
CA PHE A 15 4.09 4.10 7.55
C PHE A 15 3.12 4.07 8.72
N ILE A 16 2.91 2.89 9.33
CA ILE A 16 2.03 2.73 10.49
C ILE A 16 2.45 3.66 11.62
N GLU A 17 3.75 3.75 11.93
CA GLU A 17 4.22 4.67 12.97
C GLU A 17 4.01 6.15 12.60
N ARG A 18 4.16 6.50 11.32
CA ARG A 18 3.90 7.86 10.82
C ARG A 18 2.43 8.25 10.91
N LEU A 19 1.48 7.31 10.80
CA LEU A 19 0.05 7.60 10.94
C LEU A 19 -0.29 8.31 12.27
N ARG A 20 0.50 8.06 13.32
CA ARG A 20 0.34 8.72 14.63
C ARG A 20 0.55 10.23 14.58
N ALA A 21 1.23 10.75 13.56
CA ALA A 21 1.48 12.18 13.38
C ALA A 21 0.33 12.92 12.68
N VAL A 22 -0.65 12.19 12.10
CA VAL A 22 -1.79 12.80 11.41
C VAL A 22 -2.82 13.27 12.44
N SER A 23 -3.17 14.55 12.41
CA SER A 23 -4.15 15.13 13.33
C SER A 23 -5.59 14.72 12.99
N PRO A 24 -6.54 14.81 13.94
CA PRO A 24 -7.95 14.53 13.65
C PRO A 24 -8.54 15.36 12.50
N SER A 25 -8.14 16.63 12.38
CA SER A 25 -8.58 17.50 11.28
C SER A 25 -8.03 17.04 9.93
N GLN A 26 -6.77 16.58 9.88
CA GLN A 26 -6.14 16.05 8.67
C GLN A 26 -6.79 14.73 8.25
N TRP A 27 -7.16 13.87 9.20
CA TRP A 27 -7.96 12.66 8.92
C TRP A 27 -9.34 12.99 8.35
N ARG A 28 -10.02 13.99 8.90
CA ARG A 28 -11.30 14.46 8.35
C ARG A 28 -11.15 14.94 6.91
N GLU A 29 -10.09 15.71 6.64
CA GLU A 29 -9.79 16.21 5.31
C GLU A 29 -9.46 15.06 4.33
N LEU A 30 -8.63 14.10 4.77
CA LEU A 30 -8.28 12.88 4.05
C LEU A 30 -9.53 12.14 3.58
N VAL A 31 -10.42 11.79 4.50
CA VAL A 31 -11.59 10.97 4.24
C VAL A 31 -12.65 11.72 3.42
N THR A 32 -12.75 13.03 3.59
CA THR A 32 -13.67 13.88 2.81
C THR A 32 -13.25 13.96 1.35
N HIS A 33 -11.95 14.13 1.08
CA HIS A 33 -11.44 14.36 -0.28
C HIS A 33 -11.04 13.08 -0.99
N HIS A 34 -10.74 12.02 -0.25
CA HIS A 34 -10.27 10.75 -0.77
C HIS A 34 -11.16 9.66 -0.21
N ARG A 35 -12.30 9.42 -0.88
CA ARG A 35 -12.95 8.11 -0.76
C ARG A 35 -12.10 7.15 -1.56
N GLY A 36 -11.49 6.17 -0.90
CA GLY A 36 -10.64 5.20 -1.57
C GLY A 36 -11.38 4.66 -2.79
N ASN A 37 -10.76 4.71 -3.97
CA ASN A 37 -11.37 4.09 -5.13
C ASN A 37 -11.51 2.59 -4.81
N ASP A 38 -12.76 2.12 -4.69
CA ASP A 38 -13.07 0.76 -4.28
C ASP A 38 -12.27 -0.28 -5.08
N ASN A 39 -12.01 0.02 -6.36
CA ASN A 39 -11.25 -0.85 -7.24
C ASN A 39 -9.78 -0.95 -6.85
N TYR A 40 -9.12 0.15 -6.45
CA TYR A 40 -7.71 0.11 -6.03
C TYR A 40 -7.54 -0.50 -4.64
N TYR A 41 -8.50 -0.27 -3.75
CA TYR A 41 -8.53 -0.94 -2.45
C TYR A 41 -8.65 -2.46 -2.62
N ALA A 42 -9.66 -2.92 -3.38
CA ALA A 42 -9.89 -4.33 -3.62
C ALA A 42 -8.68 -5.00 -4.28
N LEU A 43 -8.07 -4.33 -5.26
CA LEU A 43 -6.86 -4.81 -5.92
C LEU A 43 -5.67 -4.97 -4.96
N ALA A 44 -5.43 -4.01 -4.06
CA ALA A 44 -4.33 -4.10 -3.10
C ALA A 44 -4.51 -5.28 -2.11
N VAL A 45 -5.75 -5.53 -1.68
CA VAL A 45 -6.07 -6.68 -0.83
C VAL A 45 -5.90 -7.99 -1.60
N GLU A 46 -6.45 -8.09 -2.80
CA GLU A 46 -6.35 -9.29 -3.65
C GLU A 46 -4.89 -9.69 -3.92
N LEU A 47 -4.05 -8.72 -4.28
CA LEU A 47 -2.63 -8.97 -4.52
C LEU A 47 -1.88 -9.33 -3.23
N ALA A 48 -2.28 -8.79 -2.08
CA ALA A 48 -1.67 -9.16 -0.80
C ALA A 48 -2.03 -10.60 -0.42
N ASP A 49 -3.27 -11.02 -0.68
CA ASP A 49 -3.70 -12.40 -0.48
C ASP A 49 -2.99 -13.35 -1.46
N GLU A 50 -2.90 -12.99 -2.74
CA GLU A 50 -2.15 -13.76 -3.73
C GLU A 50 -0.67 -13.91 -3.33
N ALA A 51 -0.04 -12.80 -2.93
CA ALA A 51 1.33 -12.79 -2.42
C ALA A 51 1.53 -13.74 -1.26
N THR A 52 0.56 -13.78 -0.34
CA THR A 52 0.55 -14.62 0.85
C THR A 52 0.43 -16.10 0.49
N ARG A 53 -0.44 -16.44 -0.46
CA ARG A 53 -0.65 -17.83 -0.94
C ARG A 53 0.58 -18.41 -1.62
N LEU A 54 1.41 -17.57 -2.24
CA LEU A 54 2.64 -18.00 -2.92
C LEU A 54 3.82 -18.23 -1.96
N LEU A 55 3.66 -17.93 -0.67
CA LEU A 55 4.60 -18.32 0.37
C LEU A 55 4.41 -19.80 0.74
N GLY A 56 5.50 -20.50 1.06
CA GLY A 56 5.41 -21.84 1.65
C GLY A 56 4.74 -21.80 3.03
N ASP A 57 4.15 -22.92 3.47
CA ASP A 57 3.25 -22.97 4.64
C ASP A 57 3.80 -22.29 5.91
N ASP A 58 5.04 -22.55 6.30
CA ASP A 58 5.67 -21.93 7.48
C ASP A 58 5.81 -20.40 7.33
N ARG A 59 6.17 -19.93 6.14
CA ARG A 59 6.32 -18.51 5.83
C ARG A 59 4.98 -17.80 5.70
N ARG A 60 3.97 -18.51 5.17
CA ARG A 60 2.59 -18.02 5.06
C ARG A 60 2.02 -17.71 6.44
N ALA A 61 2.09 -18.65 7.38
CA ALA A 61 1.55 -18.46 8.72
C ALA A 61 2.22 -17.28 9.47
N ALA A 62 3.55 -17.15 9.34
CA ALA A 62 4.28 -16.03 9.91
C ALA A 62 3.87 -14.69 9.29
N TYR A 63 3.72 -14.65 7.95
CA TYR A 63 3.29 -13.46 7.23
C TYR A 63 1.86 -13.05 7.56
N GLU A 64 0.92 -13.99 7.61
CA GLU A 64 -0.49 -13.75 7.98
C GLU A 64 -0.61 -13.19 9.40
N SER A 65 0.15 -13.75 10.36
CA SER A 65 0.19 -13.24 11.72
C SER A 65 0.73 -11.81 11.77
N ALA A 66 1.82 -11.53 11.05
CA ALA A 66 2.43 -10.21 11.00
C ALA A 66 1.53 -9.17 10.30
N LEU A 67 0.81 -9.57 9.24
CA LEU A 67 -0.19 -8.75 8.56
C LEU A 67 -1.35 -8.42 9.52
N THR A 68 -1.89 -9.42 10.21
CA THR A 68 -2.97 -9.23 11.20
C THR A 68 -2.57 -8.21 12.27
N GLN A 69 -1.35 -8.34 12.82
CA GLN A 69 -0.83 -7.40 13.82
C GLN A 69 -0.66 -5.98 13.28
N ARG A 70 -0.26 -5.82 12.00
CA ARG A 70 -0.15 -4.51 11.35
C ARG A 70 -1.51 -3.84 11.16
N LEU A 71 -2.50 -4.60 10.71
CA LEU A 71 -3.86 -4.09 10.52
C LEU A 71 -4.48 -3.69 11.87
N ALA A 72 -4.30 -4.50 12.92
CA ALA A 72 -4.73 -4.15 14.27
C ALA A 72 -4.09 -2.86 14.79
N ARG A 73 -2.75 -2.72 14.67
CA ARG A 73 -2.05 -1.48 15.05
C ARG A 73 -2.55 -0.26 14.25
N THR A 74 -2.86 -0.46 12.98
CA THR A 74 -3.42 0.60 12.12
C THR A 74 -4.78 1.05 12.63
N ASP A 75 -5.66 0.10 12.97
CA ASP A 75 -6.98 0.40 13.50
C ASP A 75 -6.90 1.10 14.86
N GLU A 76 -6.04 0.63 15.76
CA GLU A 76 -5.82 1.25 17.07
C GLU A 76 -5.38 2.71 16.95
N ILE A 77 -4.52 3.03 15.97
CA ILE A 77 -4.09 4.41 15.71
C ILE A 77 -5.27 5.26 15.22
N VAL A 78 -6.05 4.75 14.27
CA VAL A 78 -7.23 5.47 13.76
C VAL A 78 -8.26 5.68 14.87
N ASP A 79 -8.50 4.66 15.69
CA ASP A 79 -9.43 4.71 16.83
C ASP A 79 -8.99 5.73 17.89
N ALA A 80 -7.70 5.75 18.23
CA ALA A 80 -7.16 6.71 19.19
C ALA A 80 -7.34 8.16 18.72
N ILE A 81 -7.22 8.40 17.42
CA ILE A 81 -7.39 9.72 16.82
C ILE A 81 -8.85 10.13 16.78
N ILE A 82 -9.75 9.20 16.43
CA ILE A 82 -11.21 9.43 16.49
C ILE A 82 -11.64 9.76 17.93
N LEU A 83 -11.10 9.05 18.91
CA LEU A 83 -11.42 9.27 20.32
C LEU A 83 -10.90 10.62 20.84
N ALA A 84 -9.75 11.09 20.34
CA ALA A 84 -9.14 12.35 20.73
C ALA A 84 -9.97 13.59 20.31
N ASP A 85 -10.83 13.47 19.30
CA ASP A 85 -11.74 14.52 18.83
C ASP A 85 -13.12 13.90 18.57
N VAL A 86 -13.91 13.75 19.64
CA VAL A 86 -15.24 13.15 19.62
C VAL A 86 -16.16 13.96 18.69
N GLY A 87 -16.44 13.41 17.51
CA GLY A 87 -17.18 14.07 16.44
C GLY A 87 -16.35 14.42 15.20
N ALA A 88 -15.06 14.06 15.17
CA ALA A 88 -14.21 14.34 14.03
C ALA A 88 -14.57 13.57 12.77
N LEU A 89 -15.05 12.36 12.93
CA LEU A 89 -15.55 11.50 11.87
C LEU A 89 -16.89 10.92 12.33
N ASP A 90 -17.86 10.84 11.42
CA ASP A 90 -19.03 10.01 11.61
C ASP A 90 -18.66 8.52 11.42
N ASP A 91 -19.60 7.61 11.67
CA ASP A 91 -19.34 6.16 11.56
C ASP A 91 -18.84 5.76 10.16
N ILE A 92 -19.35 6.44 9.12
CA ILE A 92 -18.93 6.25 7.73
C ILE A 92 -17.48 6.73 7.55
N GLY A 93 -17.14 7.92 8.04
CA GLY A 93 -15.80 8.47 7.98
C GLY A 93 -14.78 7.64 8.76
N ALA A 94 -15.16 7.08 9.91
CA ALA A 94 -14.33 6.17 10.67
C ALA A 94 -14.08 4.85 9.91
N HIS A 95 -15.09 4.33 9.22
CA HIS A 95 -14.93 3.16 8.36
C HIS A 95 -13.97 3.45 7.20
N ASP A 96 -14.17 4.57 6.49
CA ASP A 96 -13.35 4.98 5.36
C ASP A 96 -11.90 5.29 5.78
N ALA A 97 -11.68 5.89 6.95
CA ALA A 97 -10.34 6.14 7.50
C ALA A 97 -9.55 4.84 7.69
N ARG A 98 -10.16 3.85 8.39
CA ARG A 98 -9.54 2.52 8.58
C ARG A 98 -9.27 1.87 7.23
N ARG A 99 -10.23 1.94 6.32
CA ARG A 99 -10.13 1.34 4.99
C ARG A 99 -8.97 1.94 4.18
N LEU A 100 -8.83 3.27 4.13
CA LEU A 100 -7.73 3.97 3.46
C LEU A 100 -6.38 3.60 4.05
N ALA A 101 -6.27 3.60 5.39
CA ALA A 101 -5.02 3.29 6.09
C ALA A 101 -4.57 1.85 5.82
N ARG A 102 -5.48 0.89 5.91
CA ARG A 102 -5.20 -0.52 5.57
C ARG A 102 -4.83 -0.69 4.10
N ALA A 103 -5.50 0.01 3.19
CA ALA A 103 -5.18 -0.02 1.77
C ALA A 103 -3.72 0.36 1.51
N ALA A 104 -3.25 1.44 2.17
CA ALA A 104 -1.88 1.90 2.05
C ALA A 104 -0.89 0.88 2.62
N VAL A 105 -1.20 0.24 3.75
CA VAL A 105 -0.38 -0.87 4.30
C VAL A 105 -0.28 -2.03 3.30
N HIS A 106 -1.40 -2.48 2.74
CA HIS A 106 -1.40 -3.53 1.70
C HIS A 106 -0.60 -3.11 0.47
N ALA A 107 -0.78 -1.88 -0.01
CA ALA A 107 -0.06 -1.33 -1.15
C ALA A 107 1.47 -1.31 -0.93
N MET A 108 1.93 -1.02 0.28
CA MET A 108 3.36 -1.07 0.63
C MET A 108 3.90 -2.49 0.68
N LEU A 109 3.11 -3.43 1.20
CA LEU A 109 3.49 -4.84 1.28
C LEU A 109 3.56 -5.50 -0.10
N VAL A 110 2.71 -5.10 -1.04
CA VAL A 110 2.71 -5.65 -2.42
C VAL A 110 3.49 -4.78 -3.40
N ARG A 111 4.11 -3.69 -2.95
CA ARG A 111 4.90 -2.79 -3.79
C ARG A 111 5.93 -3.58 -4.58
N ASP A 112 6.00 -3.38 -5.89
CA ASP A 112 6.92 -4.05 -6.83
C ASP A 112 6.79 -5.58 -6.92
N ALA A 113 5.90 -6.20 -6.15
CA ALA A 113 5.53 -7.59 -6.27
C ALA A 113 4.22 -7.73 -7.07
N TYR A 114 4.09 -8.83 -7.80
CA TYR A 114 2.83 -9.24 -8.44
C TYR A 114 2.21 -8.22 -9.43
N GLY A 115 3.02 -7.33 -9.99
CA GLY A 115 2.56 -6.41 -11.03
C GLY A 115 1.66 -5.28 -10.53
N PHE A 116 1.69 -4.95 -9.23
CA PHE A 116 0.98 -3.78 -8.72
C PHE A 116 1.48 -2.52 -9.43
N ASN A 117 0.61 -1.92 -10.25
CA ASN A 117 1.03 -0.85 -11.14
C ASN A 117 1.34 0.41 -10.32
N ALA A 118 2.41 1.12 -10.72
CA ALA A 118 2.87 2.35 -10.06
C ALA A 118 1.78 3.44 -9.94
N GLY A 119 0.79 3.42 -10.83
CA GLY A 119 -0.36 4.32 -10.79
C GLY A 119 -1.29 4.01 -9.61
N ALA A 120 -1.68 2.76 -9.42
CA ALA A 120 -2.52 2.31 -8.31
C ALA A 120 -1.82 2.51 -6.97
N PHE A 121 -0.51 2.26 -6.91
CA PHE A 121 0.30 2.63 -5.74
C PHE A 121 0.29 4.13 -5.49
N GLY A 122 0.51 4.92 -6.54
CA GLY A 122 0.45 6.38 -6.47
C GLY A 122 -0.87 6.87 -5.92
N GLU A 123 -1.99 6.37 -6.43
CA GLU A 123 -3.34 6.76 -6.01
C GLU A 123 -3.64 6.36 -4.55
N LEU A 124 -3.22 5.18 -4.08
CA LEU A 124 -3.45 4.76 -2.69
C LEU A 124 -2.59 5.53 -1.68
N ILE A 125 -1.38 5.93 -2.08
CA ILE A 125 -0.45 6.64 -1.20
C ILE A 125 -0.66 8.15 -1.24
N ARG A 126 -1.16 8.69 -2.36
CA ARG A 126 -1.40 10.13 -2.58
C ARG A 126 -2.11 10.85 -1.44
N PRO A 127 -3.18 10.33 -0.81
CA PRO A 127 -3.84 11.03 0.28
C PRO A 127 -2.86 11.34 1.42
N PHE A 128 -2.02 10.37 1.77
CA PHE A 128 -1.11 10.46 2.91
C PHE A 128 0.13 11.32 2.63
N ARG A 129 0.51 11.53 1.36
CA ARG A 129 1.68 12.36 0.99
C ARG A 129 1.58 13.81 1.47
N ALA A 130 0.37 14.35 1.55
CA ALA A 130 0.15 15.73 1.98
C ALA A 130 0.45 15.93 3.48
N TYR A 131 0.41 14.85 4.27
CA TYR A 131 0.48 14.92 5.73
C TYR A 131 1.67 14.19 6.31
N LEU A 132 2.20 13.20 5.59
CA LEU A 132 3.30 12.36 6.02
C LEU A 132 4.50 12.57 5.09
N ASP A 133 5.67 12.79 5.69
CA ASP A 133 6.92 12.65 4.95
C ASP A 133 7.22 11.15 4.75
N LEU A 134 6.69 10.63 3.64
CA LEU A 134 6.85 9.24 3.23
C LEU A 134 8.20 8.98 2.55
N GLY A 135 9.05 9.99 2.35
CA GLY A 135 10.40 9.84 1.79
C GLY A 135 10.43 9.18 0.41
N ASP A 136 11.46 8.34 0.18
CA ASP A 136 11.80 7.75 -1.13
C ASP A 136 10.93 6.56 -1.58
N VAL A 137 9.74 6.45 -0.98
CA VAL A 137 8.71 5.47 -1.35
C VAL A 137 8.23 5.67 -2.80
N GLU A 138 8.60 6.79 -3.45
CA GLU A 138 8.30 7.06 -4.85
C GLU A 138 9.43 6.71 -5.85
N ARG A 139 10.72 6.88 -5.52
CA ARG A 139 11.82 6.71 -6.51
C ARG A 139 11.93 5.29 -7.08
N SER A 140 11.44 4.26 -6.41
CA SER A 140 11.40 2.89 -6.97
C SER A 140 10.22 2.66 -7.91
N ALA A 141 9.11 3.40 -7.78
CA ALA A 141 7.93 3.26 -8.65
C ALA A 141 8.23 3.69 -10.11
N SER A 142 9.23 4.55 -10.33
CA SER A 142 9.70 4.94 -11.67
C SER A 142 10.77 4.01 -12.25
N ARG A 143 11.31 3.05 -11.50
CA ARG A 143 12.37 2.14 -12.00
C ARG A 143 11.84 0.97 -12.84
N VAL A 144 10.52 0.77 -12.92
CA VAL A 144 9.90 -0.27 -13.75
C VAL A 144 9.32 0.32 -15.03
N ARG A 145 10.19 0.84 -15.91
CA ARG A 145 9.97 0.90 -17.37
C ARG A 145 11.31 0.89 -18.09
N THR A 146 12.03 -0.22 -18.01
CA THR A 146 12.83 -0.64 -19.17
C THR A 146 12.17 -1.92 -19.65
N PRO A 147 11.56 -1.98 -20.85
CA PRO A 147 11.17 -3.24 -21.44
C PRO A 147 12.42 -4.15 -21.48
N PRO A 148 12.30 -5.47 -21.31
CA PRO A 148 13.41 -6.34 -21.66
C PRO A 148 13.76 -6.02 -23.12
N SER A 149 14.97 -5.54 -23.35
CA SER A 149 15.50 -5.29 -24.70
C SER A 149 15.72 -6.65 -25.36
N GLY A 150 14.62 -7.28 -25.77
CA GLY A 150 14.62 -8.34 -26.75
C GLY A 150 14.92 -7.70 -28.09
N ALA A 151 16.00 -8.14 -28.72
CA ALA A 151 16.44 -7.68 -30.03
C ALA A 151 15.25 -7.58 -31.01
N PRO A 152 15.23 -6.58 -31.90
CA PRO A 152 14.20 -6.49 -32.93
C PRO A 152 14.20 -7.78 -33.77
N PRO A 153 13.03 -8.33 -34.13
CA PRO A 153 12.98 -9.46 -35.04
C PRO A 153 13.64 -9.08 -36.37
N GLN A 154 14.65 -9.84 -36.78
CA GLN A 154 15.30 -9.67 -38.08
C GLN A 154 14.31 -10.09 -39.18
N PRO A 155 14.11 -9.29 -40.23
CA PRO A 155 13.32 -9.72 -41.38
C PRO A 155 14.07 -10.84 -42.15
N PRO A 156 13.36 -11.74 -42.83
CA PRO A 156 13.97 -12.90 -43.50
C PRO A 156 14.89 -12.45 -44.64
N GLU A 157 16.05 -13.10 -44.76
CA GLU A 157 16.95 -12.94 -45.90
C GLU A 157 16.21 -13.28 -47.20
N ALA A 158 16.01 -12.26 -48.04
CA ALA A 158 15.58 -12.46 -49.41
C ALA A 158 16.83 -12.68 -50.27
N SER A 159 17.05 -13.95 -50.64
CA SER A 159 17.99 -14.33 -51.69
C SER A 159 17.68 -13.60 -53.01
N ALA A 160 18.68 -12.92 -53.57
CA ALA A 160 18.84 -12.66 -54.99
C ALA A 160 20.32 -12.36 -55.29
#